data_AF-A0A6N6SRV3-F1
#
_entry.id   AF-A0A6N6SRV3-F1
#
_cell.length_a   1.000
_cell.length_b   1.000
_cell.length_c   1.000
_cell.angle_alpha   90.00
_cell.angle_beta   90.00
_cell.angle_gamma   90.00
#
_symmetry.space_group_name_H-M   'P 1'
#
loop_
_entity.id
_entity.type
_entity.pdbx_description
1 polymer ?
#
loop_
_entity_poly.entity_id
_entity_poly.type
_entity_poly.pdbx_seq_one_letter_code
_entity_poly.pdbx_strand_id
1 'polypeptide(L)'
;MQLLVRLMIAAVVAVAFANVPQMAQAQSVKQIKLTDKQIEGFISAQKDMAAVAEKMQSAPSDKPDPKIQAELESIAKKYGFGNFAEYDDVAANISMVMAGIDPQTKAFTEPQVAIKKEIEEVKGDKSIPEKEKKQMLDELNEALKSAAPIQNPGNVDLIKKYYDKIDAVLQ
;
A
#
# COMPACT_ATOMS: atom_id res chain seq x y z
N MET A 1 11.48 23.28 18.95
CA MET A 1 11.72 23.20 17.50
C MET A 1 11.74 21.74 17.11
N GLN A 2 10.94 21.39 16.09
CA GLN A 2 10.96 20.17 15.29
C GLN A 2 10.73 18.82 16.00
N LEU A 3 9.45 18.48 16.17
CA LEU A 3 8.95 17.12 15.92
C LEU A 3 7.94 17.23 14.77
N LEU A 4 8.50 17.33 13.57
CA LEU A 4 7.78 17.13 12.33
C LEU A 4 7.43 15.65 12.25
N VAL A 5 6.24 15.27 12.73
CA VAL A 5 5.58 14.05 12.28
C VAL A 5 5.21 14.30 10.82
N ARG A 6 6.16 13.99 9.94
CA ARG A 6 5.90 13.84 8.50
C ARG A 6 5.12 12.54 8.32
N LEU A 7 3.82 12.57 8.60
CA LEU A 7 2.91 11.80 7.77
C LEU A 7 2.75 12.65 6.51
N MET A 8 3.44 12.22 5.45
CA MET A 8 3.14 12.64 4.09
C MET A 8 1.69 12.23 3.82
N ILE A 9 0.74 13.09 4.20
CA ILE A 9 -0.46 13.24 3.42
C ILE A 9 0.07 13.69 2.06
N ALA A 10 0.00 12.82 1.07
CA ALA A 10 0.18 13.21 -0.31
C ALA A 10 -0.82 14.34 -0.57
N ALA A 11 -0.35 15.58 -0.48
CA ALA A 11 -1.06 16.74 -0.95
C ALA A 11 -1.15 16.56 -2.46
N VAL A 12 -2.25 15.96 -2.93
CA VAL A 12 -2.62 15.98 -4.33
C VAL A 12 -2.77 17.44 -4.69
N VAL A 13 -1.78 17.95 -5.42
CA VAL A 13 -1.85 19.25 -6.09
C VAL A 13 -3.14 19.23 -6.89
N ALA A 14 -4.05 20.13 -6.54
CA ALA A 14 -5.30 20.36 -7.26
C ALA A 14 -4.96 20.89 -8.65
N VAL A 15 -4.72 19.97 -9.59
CA VAL A 15 -4.81 20.26 -11.01
C VAL A 15 -6.29 20.17 -11.36
N ALA A 16 -6.89 21.32 -11.63
CA ALA A 16 -8.27 21.42 -12.09
C ALA A 16 -8.43 20.68 -13.42
N PHE A 17 -8.84 19.41 -13.35
CA PHE A 17 -9.42 18.68 -14.47
C PHE A 17 -10.86 18.30 -14.11
N ALA A 18 -11.78 18.73 -14.97
CA ALA A 18 -13.19 18.43 -14.89
C ALA A 18 -13.45 16.92 -14.99
N ASN A 19 -14.44 16.45 -14.21
CA ASN A 19 -15.10 15.15 -14.31
C ASN A 19 -14.21 13.89 -14.37
N VAL A 20 -13.76 13.44 -13.19
CA VAL A 20 -13.59 12.00 -12.94
C VAL A 20 -14.34 11.68 -11.64
N PRO A 21 -15.27 10.71 -11.60
CA PRO A 21 -15.82 10.25 -10.34
C PRO A 21 -14.66 9.68 -9.52
N GLN A 22 -14.28 10.42 -8.49
CA GLN A 22 -13.29 10.04 -7.50
C GLN A 22 -13.90 8.92 -6.64
N MET A 23 -13.81 7.70 -7.14
CA MET A 23 -13.97 6.48 -6.37
C MET A 23 -12.90 5.51 -6.85
N ALA A 24 -11.67 5.74 -6.40
CA ALA A 24 -10.81 4.61 -6.10
C ALA A 24 -11.50 3.88 -4.92
N GLN A 25 -12.48 3.03 -5.23
CA GLN A 25 -12.91 2.01 -4.29
C GLN A 25 -11.63 1.26 -3.94
N ALA A 26 -11.24 1.25 -2.67
CA ALA A 26 -10.22 0.33 -2.19
C ALA A 26 -10.72 -1.07 -2.56
N GLN A 27 -10.24 -1.62 -3.68
CA GLN A 27 -10.49 -3.00 -4.03
C GLN A 27 -9.98 -3.80 -2.83
N SER A 28 -10.86 -4.58 -2.21
CA SER A 28 -10.47 -5.39 -1.07
C SER A 28 -9.32 -6.28 -1.51
N VAL A 29 -8.14 -6.07 -0.94
CA VAL A 29 -6.95 -6.87 -1.26
C VAL A 29 -7.30 -8.33 -1.05
N LYS A 30 -7.18 -9.12 -2.12
CA LYS A 30 -7.32 -10.57 -2.02
C LYS A 30 -6.19 -11.08 -1.15
N GLN A 31 -6.49 -11.47 0.08
CA GLN A 31 -5.45 -11.90 0.99
C GLN A 31 -5.03 -13.34 0.67
N ILE A 32 -3.74 -13.54 0.41
CA ILE A 32 -3.14 -14.86 0.16
C ILE A 32 -2.12 -15.18 1.24
N LYS A 33 -1.96 -16.46 1.54
CA LYS A 33 -0.87 -16.92 2.40
C LYS A 33 0.44 -16.76 1.62
N LEU A 34 1.37 -15.98 2.16
CA LEU A 34 2.68 -15.76 1.57
C LEU A 34 3.65 -16.88 1.92
N THR A 35 4.70 -16.99 1.11
CA THR A 35 5.83 -17.89 1.30
C THR A 35 7.15 -17.12 1.24
N ASP A 36 8.21 -17.64 1.86
CA ASP A 36 9.55 -17.04 1.77
C ASP A 36 9.97 -16.80 0.31
N LYS A 37 9.73 -17.79 -0.55
CA LYS A 37 10.07 -17.71 -1.98
C LYS A 37 9.36 -16.55 -2.70
N GLN A 38 8.08 -16.33 -2.40
CA GLN A 38 7.33 -15.22 -3.00
C GLN A 38 7.85 -13.86 -2.55
N ILE A 39 8.23 -13.71 -1.26
CA ILE A 39 8.82 -12.46 -0.76
C ILE A 39 10.20 -12.21 -1.37
N GLU A 40 11.05 -13.24 -1.43
CA GLU A 40 12.38 -13.13 -2.04
C GLU A 40 12.30 -12.84 -3.54
N GLY A 41 11.36 -13.47 -4.23
CA GLY A 41 11.03 -13.19 -5.63
C GLY A 41 10.56 -11.75 -5.82
N PHE A 42 9.68 -11.25 -4.94
CA PHE A 42 9.21 -9.87 -4.97
C PHE A 42 10.37 -8.89 -4.83
N ILE A 43 11.19 -9.03 -3.78
CA ILE A 43 12.35 -8.17 -3.53
C ILE A 43 13.30 -8.15 -4.74
N SER A 44 13.55 -9.32 -5.32
CA SER A 44 14.47 -9.46 -6.46
C SER A 44 13.92 -8.87 -7.76
N ALA A 45 12.60 -8.82 -7.92
CA ALA A 45 11.93 -8.30 -9.10
C ALA A 45 11.84 -6.77 -9.14
N GLN A 46 11.92 -6.09 -7.99
CA GLN A 46 11.61 -4.65 -7.88
C GLN A 46 12.36 -3.76 -8.87
N LYS A 47 13.67 -4.01 -9.09
CA LYS A 47 14.46 -3.22 -10.05
C LYS A 47 13.95 -3.38 -11.49
N ASP A 48 13.64 -4.61 -11.88
CA ASP A 48 13.16 -4.89 -13.24
C ASP A 48 11.74 -4.35 -13.43
N MET A 49 10.88 -4.50 -12.42
CA MET A 49 9.52 -3.95 -12.42
C MET A 49 9.50 -2.42 -12.48
N ALA A 50 10.38 -1.74 -11.74
CA ALA A 50 10.53 -0.29 -11.79
C ALA A 50 10.95 0.20 -13.18
N ALA A 51 11.89 -0.49 -13.84
CA ALA A 51 12.31 -0.17 -15.20
C ALA A 51 11.16 -0.28 -16.22
N VAL A 52 10.19 -1.18 -16.00
CA VAL A 52 8.97 -1.24 -16.82
C VAL A 52 8.05 -0.07 -16.54
N ALA A 53 7.87 0.32 -15.27
CA ALA A 53 7.05 1.46 -14.90
C ALA A 53 7.56 2.79 -15.49
N GLU A 54 8.88 3.01 -15.54
CA GLU A 54 9.48 4.18 -16.19
C GLU A 54 9.16 4.25 -17.69
N LYS A 55 9.13 3.10 -18.38
CA LYS A 55 8.73 3.02 -19.80
C LYS A 55 7.25 3.40 -19.99
N MET A 56 6.39 3.06 -19.03
CA MET A 56 4.96 3.43 -19.07
C MET A 56 4.76 4.94 -18.95
N GLN A 57 5.53 5.62 -18.11
CA GLN A 57 5.44 7.08 -17.95
C GLN A 57 5.86 7.84 -19.22
N SER A 58 6.64 7.19 -20.08
CA SER A 58 7.09 7.74 -21.36
C SER A 58 6.16 7.42 -22.53
N ALA A 59 5.10 6.62 -22.31
CA ALA A 59 4.20 6.15 -23.36
C ALA A 59 2.95 7.05 -23.49
N PRO A 60 2.63 7.55 -24.70
CA PRO A 60 1.42 8.34 -24.91
C PRO A 60 0.21 7.44 -25.13
N SER A 61 -0.38 6.82 -24.11
CA SER A 61 -1.72 6.18 -24.23
C SER A 61 -2.35 5.74 -22.91
N ASP A 62 -3.66 5.97 -22.80
CA ASP A 62 -4.57 5.54 -21.72
C ASP A 62 -4.87 4.02 -21.69
N LYS A 63 -4.11 3.19 -22.42
CA LYS A 63 -4.31 1.73 -22.46
C LYS A 63 -3.01 1.01 -22.10
N PRO A 64 -3.07 -0.06 -21.28
CA PRO A 64 -1.88 -0.85 -20.98
C PRO A 64 -1.36 -1.50 -22.26
N ASP A 65 -0.21 -1.02 -22.74
CA ASP A 65 0.45 -1.52 -23.95
C ASP A 65 0.65 -3.05 -23.82
N PRO A 66 0.15 -3.88 -24.76
CA PRO A 66 0.34 -5.32 -24.72
C PRO A 66 1.81 -5.75 -24.58
N LYS A 67 2.76 -4.94 -25.06
CA LYS A 67 4.21 -5.18 -24.88
C LYS A 67 4.63 -5.01 -23.42
N ILE A 68 4.09 -4.01 -22.74
CA ILE A 68 4.33 -3.79 -21.31
C ILE A 68 3.76 -4.95 -20.48
N GLN A 69 2.54 -5.40 -20.80
CA GLN A 69 1.95 -6.56 -20.14
C GLN A 69 2.80 -7.82 -20.34
N ALA A 70 3.30 -8.05 -21.56
CA ALA A 70 4.19 -9.18 -21.85
C ALA A 70 5.54 -9.07 -21.11
N GLU A 71 6.07 -7.85 -20.94
CA GLU A 71 7.29 -7.61 -20.19
C GLU A 71 7.11 -7.89 -18.69
N LEU A 72 6.03 -7.40 -18.09
CA LEU A 72 5.65 -7.70 -16.70
C LEU A 72 5.47 -9.20 -16.45
N GLU A 73 4.79 -9.89 -17.38
CA GLU A 73 4.60 -11.35 -17.33
C GLU A 73 5.94 -12.11 -17.40
N SER A 74 6.85 -11.66 -18.26
CA SER A 74 8.19 -12.23 -18.40
C SER A 74 9.03 -12.04 -17.13
N ILE A 75 8.98 -10.84 -16.54
CA ILE A 75 9.67 -10.52 -15.29
C ILE A 75 9.10 -11.36 -14.14
N ALA A 76 7.78 -11.42 -13.98
CA ALA A 76 7.16 -12.24 -12.95
C ALA A 76 7.65 -13.71 -13.03
N LYS A 77 7.65 -14.29 -14.24
CA LYS A 77 8.15 -15.65 -14.46
C LYS A 77 9.65 -15.79 -14.17
N LYS A 78 10.46 -14.82 -14.58
CA LYS A 78 11.91 -14.78 -14.28
C LYS A 78 12.19 -14.87 -12.78
N TYR A 79 11.35 -14.27 -11.95
CA TYR A 79 11.51 -14.26 -10.49
C TYR A 79 10.70 -15.34 -9.76
N GLY A 80 10.18 -16.33 -10.49
CA GLY A 80 9.62 -17.55 -9.93
C GLY A 80 8.13 -17.50 -9.60
N PHE A 81 7.41 -16.47 -10.05
CA PHE A 81 5.96 -16.40 -10.03
C PHE A 81 5.37 -17.13 -11.23
N GLY A 82 4.14 -17.66 -11.11
CA GLY A 82 3.45 -18.33 -12.21
C GLY A 82 3.02 -17.36 -13.32
N ASN A 83 2.65 -16.14 -12.96
CA ASN A 83 2.25 -15.06 -13.86
C ASN A 83 2.32 -13.70 -13.13
N PHE A 84 2.07 -12.61 -13.86
CA PHE A 84 2.05 -11.27 -13.28
C PHE A 84 0.92 -11.06 -12.27
N ALA A 85 -0.23 -11.73 -12.42
CA ALA A 85 -1.32 -11.61 -11.44
C ALA A 85 -0.95 -12.20 -10.07
N GLU A 86 -0.17 -13.28 -10.03
CA GLU A 86 0.38 -13.81 -8.77
C GLU A 86 1.37 -12.82 -8.15
N TYR A 87 2.23 -12.20 -8.95
CA TYR A 87 3.13 -11.15 -8.48
C TYR A 87 2.36 -9.98 -7.85
N ASP A 88 1.29 -9.53 -8.52
CA ASP A 88 0.44 -8.43 -8.05
C ASP A 88 -0.29 -8.78 -6.75
N ASP A 89 -0.88 -9.98 -6.65
CA ASP A 89 -1.47 -10.51 -5.42
C ASP A 89 -0.44 -10.52 -4.27
N VAL A 90 0.80 -10.95 -4.53
CA VAL A 90 1.89 -10.97 -3.54
C VAL A 90 2.28 -9.54 -3.13
N ALA A 91 2.47 -8.64 -4.07
CA ALA A 91 2.83 -7.23 -3.83
C ALA A 91 1.75 -6.52 -2.99
N ALA A 92 0.48 -6.76 -3.28
CA ALA A 92 -0.65 -6.20 -2.53
C ALA A 92 -0.67 -6.72 -1.07
N ASN A 93 -0.42 -8.01 -0.86
CA ASN A 93 -0.35 -8.59 0.48
C ASN A 93 0.85 -8.09 1.29
N ILE A 94 2.01 -7.94 0.65
CA ILE A 94 3.20 -7.34 1.28
C ILE A 94 2.92 -5.91 1.70
N SER A 95 2.38 -5.09 0.79
CA SER A 95 2.08 -3.68 1.04
C SER A 95 1.05 -3.51 2.16
N MET A 96 -0.01 -4.31 2.16
CA MET A 96 -1.05 -4.28 3.19
C MET A 96 -0.50 -4.55 4.59
N VAL A 97 0.39 -5.54 4.75
CA VAL A 97 0.98 -5.85 6.05
C VAL A 97 2.05 -4.83 6.43
N MET A 98 2.90 -4.39 5.49
CA MET A 98 3.89 -3.33 5.70
C MET A 98 3.25 -2.05 6.23
N ALA A 99 2.07 -1.66 5.70
CA ALA A 99 1.33 -0.49 6.16
C ALA A 99 0.88 -0.57 7.63
N GLY A 100 0.71 -1.79 8.17
CA GLY A 100 0.39 -2.01 9.58
C GLY A 100 1.61 -2.16 10.49
N ILE A 101 2.84 -2.15 9.97
CA ILE A 101 4.06 -2.27 10.77
C ILE A 101 4.66 -0.89 11.01
N ASP A 102 4.83 -0.54 12.29
CA ASP A 102 5.55 0.66 12.69
C ASP A 102 7.05 0.53 12.33
N PRO A 103 7.61 1.47 11.54
CA PRO A 103 8.97 1.33 11.02
C PRO A 103 10.07 1.37 12.09
N GLN A 104 9.80 1.97 13.26
CA GLN A 104 10.76 2.14 14.35
C GLN A 104 10.76 0.94 15.29
N THR A 105 9.59 0.53 15.74
CA THR A 105 9.38 -0.52 16.75
C THR A 105 9.19 -1.91 16.13
N LYS A 106 8.90 -1.97 14.83
CA LYS A 106 8.48 -3.18 14.10
C LYS A 106 7.24 -3.84 14.70
N ALA A 107 6.48 -3.11 15.52
CA ALA A 107 5.22 -3.57 16.06
C ALA A 107 4.17 -3.56 14.95
N PHE A 108 3.36 -4.62 14.88
CA PHE A 108 2.24 -4.67 13.94
C PHE A 108 0.96 -4.25 14.67
N THR A 109 0.16 -3.42 14.03
CA THR A 109 -1.16 -3.02 14.52
C THR A 109 -2.21 -3.42 13.48
N GLU A 110 -3.24 -4.15 13.91
CA GLU A 110 -4.37 -4.48 13.05
C GLU A 110 -5.05 -3.22 12.51
N PRO A 111 -5.50 -3.19 11.24
CA PRO A 111 -6.08 -2.00 10.62
C PRO A 111 -7.20 -1.35 11.45
N GLN A 112 -8.13 -2.16 11.96
CA GLN A 112 -9.23 -1.65 12.79
C GLN A 112 -8.76 -1.07 14.13
N VAL A 113 -7.68 -1.61 14.70
CA VAL A 113 -7.10 -1.10 15.95
C VAL A 113 -6.42 0.24 15.70
N ALA A 114 -5.66 0.35 14.61
CA ALA A 114 -5.01 1.60 14.19
C ALA A 114 -6.05 2.71 13.95
N ILE A 115 -7.11 2.43 13.18
CA ILE A 115 -8.17 3.40 12.88
C ILE A 115 -8.91 3.83 14.16
N LYS A 116 -9.21 2.90 15.08
CA LYS A 116 -9.85 3.25 16.36
C LYS A 116 -8.96 4.19 17.20
N LYS A 117 -7.66 3.93 17.26
CA LYS A 117 -6.69 4.78 17.95
C LYS A 117 -6.66 6.18 17.33
N GLU A 118 -6.62 6.26 16.00
CA GLU A 118 -6.62 7.54 15.28
C GLU A 118 -7.91 8.33 15.52
N ILE A 119 -9.07 7.66 15.57
CA ILE A 119 -10.35 8.29 15.95
C ILE A 119 -10.26 8.91 17.36
N GLU A 120 -9.64 8.22 18.32
CA GLU A 120 -9.47 8.73 19.68
C GLU A 120 -8.51 9.93 19.73
N GLU A 121 -7.40 9.87 18.98
CA GLU A 121 -6.43 10.95 18.86
C GLU A 121 -7.07 12.22 18.25
N VAL A 122 -7.79 12.08 17.13
CA VAL A 122 -8.49 13.20 16.47
C VAL A 122 -9.59 13.79 17.36
N LYS A 123 -10.33 12.96 18.12
CA LYS A 123 -11.30 13.45 19.10
C LYS A 123 -10.61 14.30 20.18
N GLY A 124 -9.50 13.81 20.71
CA GLY A 124 -8.73 14.46 21.78
C GLY A 124 -7.96 15.71 21.35
N ASP A 125 -7.60 15.84 20.07
CA ASP A 125 -6.77 16.94 19.59
C ASP A 125 -7.55 18.26 19.49
N LYS A 126 -7.26 19.20 20.39
CA LYS A 126 -7.91 20.52 20.45
C LYS A 126 -7.38 21.51 19.41
N SER A 127 -6.31 21.18 18.70
CA SER A 127 -5.70 22.04 17.67
C SER A 127 -6.44 21.97 16.34
N ILE A 128 -7.19 20.90 16.09
CA ILE A 128 -7.95 20.68 14.86
C ILE A 128 -9.26 21.50 14.91
N PRO A 129 -9.54 22.37 13.91
CA PRO A 129 -10.80 23.09 13.80
C PRO A 129 -12.01 22.14 13.78
N GLU A 130 -13.12 22.51 14.40
CA GLU A 130 -14.29 21.62 14.56
C GLU A 130 -14.82 21.04 13.24
N LYS A 131 -14.86 21.87 12.19
CA LYS A 131 -15.31 21.44 10.86
C LYS A 131 -14.41 20.37 10.27
N GLU A 132 -13.10 20.57 10.33
CA GLU A 132 -12.10 19.63 9.83
C GLU A 132 -12.09 18.35 10.67
N LYS A 133 -12.13 18.49 12.00
CA LYS A 133 -12.25 17.35 12.93
C LYS A 133 -13.46 16.50 12.59
N LYS A 134 -14.61 17.11 12.33
CA LYS A 134 -15.81 16.37 11.94
C LYS A 134 -15.60 15.59 10.64
N GLN A 135 -15.00 16.20 9.62
CA GLN A 135 -14.71 15.53 8.35
C GLN A 135 -13.75 14.34 8.54
N MET A 136 -12.65 14.54 9.27
CA MET A 136 -11.69 13.48 9.58
C MET A 136 -12.36 12.31 10.31
N LEU A 137 -13.20 12.60 11.32
CA LEU A 137 -13.92 11.56 12.04
C LEU A 137 -14.93 10.82 11.17
N ASP A 138 -15.64 11.52 10.28
CA ASP A 138 -16.59 10.89 9.36
C ASP A 138 -15.83 9.94 8.40
N GLU A 139 -14.69 10.36 7.85
CA GLU A 139 -13.82 9.51 6.99
C GLU A 139 -13.25 8.30 7.74
N LEU A 140 -12.71 8.50 8.95
CA LEU A 140 -12.16 7.42 9.77
C LEU A 140 -13.22 6.40 10.17
N ASN A 141 -14.46 6.83 10.43
CA ASN A 141 -15.56 5.91 10.73
C ASN A 141 -15.98 5.09 9.51
N GLU A 142 -15.96 5.66 8.30
CA GLU A 142 -16.20 4.89 7.07
C GLU A 142 -15.06 3.91 6.77
N ALA A 143 -13.81 4.33 7.02
CA ALA A 143 -12.65 3.45 6.94
C ALA A 143 -12.77 2.29 7.94
N LEU A 144 -13.20 2.55 9.17
CA LEU A 144 -13.38 1.51 10.20
C LEU A 144 -14.41 0.46 9.80
N LYS A 145 -15.51 0.85 9.15
CA LYS A 145 -16.53 -0.09 8.64
C LYS A 145 -15.99 -0.98 7.52
N SER A 146 -15.08 -0.44 6.72
CA SER A 146 -14.52 -1.10 5.54
C SER A 146 -13.25 -1.89 5.83
N ALA A 147 -12.57 -1.59 6.95
CA ALA A 147 -11.32 -2.20 7.34
C ALA A 147 -11.52 -3.70 7.64
N ALA A 148 -10.93 -4.54 6.79
CA ALA A 148 -10.87 -5.98 7.01
C ALA A 148 -9.69 -6.34 7.92
N PRO A 149 -9.85 -7.34 8.81
CA PRO A 149 -8.72 -7.89 9.56
C PRO A 149 -7.75 -8.64 8.63
N ILE A 150 -6.52 -8.84 9.10
CA ILE A 150 -5.60 -9.76 8.43
C ILE A 150 -6.14 -11.20 8.52
N GLN A 151 -6.32 -11.82 7.37
CA GLN A 151 -6.79 -13.20 7.22
C GLN A 151 -5.65 -14.22 7.37
N ASN A 152 -4.42 -13.80 7.04
CA ASN A 152 -3.22 -14.64 7.09
C ASN A 152 -2.22 -14.10 8.11
N PRO A 153 -2.44 -14.29 9.42
CA PRO A 153 -1.59 -13.68 10.46
C PRO A 153 -0.13 -14.10 10.38
N GLY A 154 0.16 -15.30 9.86
CA GLY A 154 1.55 -15.75 9.62
C GLY A 154 2.32 -14.91 8.60
N ASN A 155 1.63 -14.14 7.74
CA ASN A 155 2.28 -13.20 6.85
C ASN A 155 2.94 -12.05 7.62
N VAL A 156 2.44 -11.68 8.80
CA VAL A 156 3.01 -10.62 9.63
C VAL A 156 4.41 -11.01 10.09
N ASP A 157 4.58 -12.21 10.63
CA ASP A 157 5.88 -12.70 11.09
C ASP A 157 6.86 -12.84 9.92
N LEU A 158 6.36 -13.35 8.79
CA LEU A 158 7.16 -13.50 7.59
C LEU A 158 7.62 -12.14 7.05
N ILE A 159 6.75 -11.15 6.97
CA ILE A 159 7.12 -9.81 6.48
C ILE A 159 8.05 -9.11 7.47
N LYS A 160 7.84 -9.25 8.79
CA LYS A 160 8.79 -8.76 9.80
C LYS A 160 10.19 -9.34 9.62
N LYS A 161 10.29 -10.65 9.33
CA LYS A 161 11.58 -11.32 9.04
C LYS A 161 12.32 -10.68 7.86
N TYR A 162 11.59 -10.21 6.84
CA TYR A 162 12.17 -9.60 5.63
C TYR A 162 12.06 -8.07 5.60
N TYR A 163 11.59 -7.42 6.67
CA TYR A 163 11.14 -6.02 6.66
C TYR A 163 12.18 -5.08 6.04
N ASP A 164 13.40 -5.08 6.55
CA ASP A 164 14.42 -4.12 6.10
C ASP A 164 14.81 -4.33 4.63
N LYS A 165 14.70 -5.56 4.11
CA LYS A 165 14.95 -5.85 2.69
C LYS A 165 13.79 -5.39 1.82
N ILE A 166 12.55 -5.55 2.30
CA ILE A 166 11.33 -5.09 1.61
C ILE A 166 11.29 -3.56 1.60
N ASP A 167 11.53 -2.92 2.74
CA ASP A 167 11.55 -1.46 2.86
C ASP A 167 12.60 -0.85 1.91
N ALA A 168 13.81 -1.41 1.87
CA ALA A 168 14.88 -0.93 1.00
C ALA A 168 14.55 -0.97 -0.50
N VAL A 169 13.58 -1.76 -0.94
CA VAL A 169 13.17 -1.87 -2.36
C VAL A 169 11.81 -1.22 -2.65
N LEU A 170 11.18 -0.62 -1.65
CA LEU A 170 9.93 0.16 -1.78
C LEU A 170 10.17 1.67 -1.75
N GLN A 171 11.34 2.13 -1.28
CA GLN A 171 11.78 3.53 -1.33
C GLN A 171 12.21 3.94 -2.74
#